data_AF-A0A3C1L6T6-F1
#
_entry.id   AF-A0A3C1L6T6-F1
#
_cell.length_a   1.000
_cell.length_b   1.000
_cell.length_c   1.000
_cell.angle_alpha   90.00
_cell.angle_beta   90.00
_cell.angle_gamma   90.00
#
_symmetry.space_group_name_H-M   'P 1'
#
loop_
_entity.id
_entity.type
_entity.pdbx_description
1 polymer ?
#
loop_
_entity_poly.entity_id
_entity_poly.type
_entity_poly.pdbx_seq_one_letter_code
_entity_poly.pdbx_strand_id
1 'polypeptide(L)'
;MSQTISNGLFGAIGVTAIAYCLAAIGLNIHFGYTGLLNFGQAGFALVGGYAVAMPVMNWQWSIWATIPVVILASTTFALILGIPTLRLRSD
;
A
#
# COMPACT_ATOMS: atom_id res chain seq x y z
N MET A 1 -16.50 27.50 11.44
CA MET A 1 -17.17 27.05 10.21
C MET A 1 -16.24 27.09 9.00
N SER A 2 -15.70 28.25 8.60
CA SER A 2 -14.82 28.38 7.41
C SER A 2 -13.55 27.51 7.48
N GLN A 3 -12.89 27.43 8.65
CA GLN A 3 -11.68 26.61 8.81
C GLN A 3 -11.93 25.10 8.67
N THR A 4 -13.09 24.60 9.10
CA THR A 4 -13.42 23.17 8.96
C THR A 4 -13.64 22.79 7.51
N ILE A 5 -14.28 23.67 6.73
CA ILE A 5 -14.48 23.47 5.28
C ILE A 5 -13.14 23.53 4.54
N SER A 6 -12.28 24.50 4.88
CA SER A 6 -10.93 24.61 4.32
C SER A 6 -10.10 23.35 4.59
N ASN A 7 -10.03 22.90 5.85
CA ASN A 7 -9.32 21.66 6.20
C ASN A 7 -9.94 20.41 5.56
N GLY A 8 -11.28 20.36 5.43
CA GLY A 8 -11.97 19.28 4.72
C GLY A 8 -11.60 19.25 3.23
N LEU A 9 -11.52 20.42 2.59
CA LEU A 9 -11.11 20.55 1.19
C LEU A 9 -9.65 20.13 1.02
N PHE A 10 -8.73 20.63 1.86
CA PHE A 10 -7.32 20.21 1.87
C PHE A 10 -7.15 18.71 2.11
N GLY A 11 -7.99 18.10 2.94
CA GLY A 11 -8.03 16.66 3.14
C GLY A 11 -8.49 15.91 1.88
N ALA A 12 -9.47 16.44 1.16
CA ALA A 12 -10.05 15.80 -0.03
C ALA A 12 -9.11 15.83 -1.26
N ILE A 13 -8.29 16.86 -1.41
CA ILE A 13 -7.30 16.99 -2.51
C ILE A 13 -5.86 16.76 -2.06
N GLY A 14 -5.65 16.39 -0.79
CA GLY A 14 -4.34 16.15 -0.22
C GLY A 14 -3.66 14.88 -0.76
N VAL A 15 -2.36 14.77 -0.52
CA VAL A 15 -1.54 13.60 -0.91
C VAL A 15 -2.12 12.28 -0.38
N THR A 16 -2.68 12.31 0.83
CA THR A 16 -3.33 11.13 1.45
C THR A 16 -4.59 10.69 0.70
N ALA A 17 -5.42 11.63 0.26
CA ALA A 17 -6.60 11.32 -0.56
C ALA A 17 -6.19 10.73 -1.91
N ILE A 18 -5.17 11.28 -2.56
CA ILE A 18 -4.63 10.75 -3.82
C ILE A 18 -4.12 9.32 -3.62
N ALA A 19 -3.40 9.04 -2.53
CA ALA A 19 -2.92 7.70 -2.23
C ALA A 19 -4.07 6.69 -2.05
N TYR A 20 -5.13 7.07 -1.33
CA TYR A 20 -6.32 6.22 -1.17
C TYR A 20 -7.11 6.06 -2.47
N CYS A 21 -7.24 7.10 -3.28
CA CYS A 21 -7.83 7.02 -4.62
C CYS A 21 -7.06 6.06 -5.51
N LEU A 22 -5.72 6.13 -5.51
CA LEU A 22 -4.88 5.22 -6.28
C LEU A 22 -5.08 3.75 -5.84
N ALA A 23 -5.11 3.50 -4.52
CA ALA A 23 -5.41 2.19 -3.97
C ALA A 23 -6.82 1.70 -4.38
N ALA A 24 -7.82 2.57 -4.31
CA ALA A 24 -9.20 2.25 -4.69
C ALA A 24 -9.33 1.94 -6.19
N ILE A 25 -8.64 2.68 -7.06
CA ILE A 25 -8.59 2.41 -8.51
C ILE A 25 -7.92 1.06 -8.78
N GLY A 26 -6.79 0.77 -8.11
CA GLY A 26 -6.12 -0.52 -8.23
C GLY A 26 -7.01 -1.69 -7.81
N LEU A 27 -7.78 -1.52 -6.74
CA LEU A 27 -8.76 -2.52 -6.30
C LEU A 27 -9.94 -2.62 -7.28
N ASN A 28 -10.43 -1.50 -7.82
CA ASN A 28 -11.50 -1.46 -8.81
C ASN A 28 -11.11 -2.20 -10.09
N ILE A 29 -9.84 -2.15 -10.50
CA ILE A 29 -9.36 -2.90 -11.67
C ILE A 29 -9.43 -4.41 -11.41
N HIS A 30 -9.00 -4.88 -10.24
CA HIS A 30 -9.08 -6.30 -9.91
C HIS A 30 -10.53 -6.75 -9.76
N PHE A 31 -11.28 -6.07 -8.90
CA PHE A 31 -12.63 -6.48 -8.53
C PHE A 31 -13.63 -6.24 -9.66
N GLY A 32 -13.53 -5.11 -10.35
CA GLY A 32 -14.46 -4.69 -11.40
C GLY A 32 -14.32 -5.49 -12.69
N TYR A 33 -13.10 -5.88 -13.08
CA TYR A 33 -12.89 -6.63 -14.32
C TYR A 33 -12.81 -8.16 -14.13
N THR A 34 -12.33 -8.63 -12.97
CA THR A 34 -12.15 -10.09 -12.74
C THR A 34 -13.14 -10.68 -11.73
N GLY A 35 -13.87 -9.83 -10.99
CA GLY A 35 -14.80 -10.28 -9.94
C GLY A 35 -14.11 -10.82 -8.68
N LEU A 36 -12.78 -10.74 -8.59
CA LEU A 36 -12.00 -11.32 -7.47
C LEU A 36 -11.48 -10.23 -6.53
N LEU A 37 -11.65 -10.46 -5.21
CA LEU A 37 -11.05 -9.62 -4.18
C LEU A 37 -9.56 -9.93 -4.03
N ASN A 38 -8.71 -8.98 -4.44
CA ASN A 38 -7.27 -9.07 -4.19
C ASN A 38 -6.91 -8.45 -2.82
N PHE A 39 -6.92 -9.27 -1.76
CA PHE A 39 -6.47 -8.85 -0.42
C PHE A 39 -4.96 -8.54 -0.36
N GLY A 40 -4.18 -9.12 -1.28
CA GLY A 40 -2.76 -8.84 -1.43
C GLY A 40 -2.50 -7.38 -1.76
N GLN A 41 -3.34 -6.74 -2.58
CA GLN A 41 -3.16 -5.33 -2.98
C GLN A 41 -3.13 -4.38 -1.78
N ALA A 42 -4.05 -4.54 -0.83
CA ALA A 42 -4.07 -3.74 0.41
C ALA A 42 -2.85 -4.07 1.30
N GLY A 43 -2.49 -5.35 1.42
CA GLY A 43 -1.34 -5.80 2.20
C GLY A 43 -0.01 -5.22 1.66
N PHE A 44 0.21 -5.29 0.35
CA PHE A 44 1.41 -4.73 -0.28
C PHE A 44 1.45 -3.20 -0.20
N ALA A 45 0.31 -2.52 -0.31
CA ALA A 45 0.24 -1.06 -0.12
C ALA A 45 0.67 -0.66 1.31
N LEU A 46 0.23 -1.41 2.32
CA LEU A 46 0.63 -1.20 3.71
C LEU A 46 2.12 -1.47 3.92
N VAL A 47 2.62 -2.63 3.48
CA VAL A 47 4.02 -3.04 3.65
C VAL A 47 4.96 -2.05 2.98
N GLY A 48 4.67 -1.65 1.73
CA GLY A 48 5.49 -0.67 1.01
C GLY A 48 5.51 0.70 1.69
N GLY A 49 4.33 1.21 2.07
CA GLY A 49 4.22 2.50 2.75
C GLY A 49 4.97 2.53 4.08
N TYR A 50 4.81 1.50 4.91
CA TYR A 50 5.47 1.42 6.21
C TYR A 50 6.98 1.19 6.09
N ALA A 51 7.42 0.37 5.13
CA ALA A 51 8.84 0.12 4.87
C ALA A 51 9.60 1.36 4.39
N VAL A 52 8.93 2.31 3.73
CA VAL A 52 9.50 3.64 3.42
C VAL A 52 9.39 4.58 4.62
N ALA A 53 8.23 4.65 5.26
CA ALA A 53 7.96 5.62 6.32
C ALA A 53 8.86 5.41 7.55
N MET A 54 9.09 4.17 7.96
CA MET A 54 9.87 3.86 9.16
C MET A 54 11.32 4.37 9.08
N PRO A 55 12.12 4.04 8.04
CA PRO A 55 13.50 4.52 7.95
C PRO A 55 13.60 6.02 7.70
N VAL A 56 12.68 6.60 6.93
CA VAL A 56 12.68 8.05 6.66
C VAL A 56 12.34 8.85 7.92
N MET A 57 11.34 8.41 8.71
CA MET A 57 10.88 9.16 9.88
C MET A 57 11.75 8.94 11.13
N ASN A 58 12.25 7.72 11.37
CA ASN A 58 13.00 7.40 12.59
C ASN A 58 14.52 7.55 12.43
N TRP A 59 15.05 7.18 11.26
CA TRP A 59 16.50 7.17 11.01
C TRP A 59 16.95 8.25 10.04
N GLN A 60 16.02 9.09 9.55
CA GLN A 60 16.28 10.16 8.58
C GLN A 60 17.03 9.68 7.33
N TRP A 61 16.80 8.43 6.93
CA TRP A 61 17.39 7.89 5.72
C TRP A 61 16.85 8.61 4.47
N SER A 62 17.70 8.73 3.47
CA SER A 62 17.27 9.18 2.14
C SER A 62 16.28 8.20 1.54
N ILE A 63 15.29 8.69 0.81
CA ILE A 63 14.27 7.86 0.13
C ILE A 63 14.93 6.79 -0.74
N TRP A 64 16.03 7.11 -1.42
CA TRP A 64 16.78 6.18 -2.26
C TRP A 64 17.38 5.00 -1.47
N ALA A 65 17.81 5.25 -0.23
CA ALA A 65 18.34 4.21 0.65
C ALA A 65 17.24 3.28 1.19
N THR A 66 15.97 3.68 1.12
CA THR A 66 14.84 2.83 1.55
C THR A 66 14.41 1.81 0.51
N ILE A 67 14.77 2.00 -0.77
CA ILE A 67 14.44 1.07 -1.87
C ILE A 67 14.80 -0.39 -1.53
N PRO A 68 16.03 -0.74 -1.12
CA PRO A 68 16.36 -2.13 -0.77
C PRO A 68 15.54 -2.67 0.40
N VAL A 69 15.21 -1.83 1.39
CA VAL A 69 14.38 -2.22 2.55
C VAL A 69 12.95 -2.56 2.10
N VAL A 70 12.38 -1.74 1.22
CA VAL A 70 11.03 -1.96 0.67
C VAL A 70 10.98 -3.24 -0.15
N ILE A 71 11.99 -3.50 -0.97
CA ILE A 71 12.09 -4.74 -1.76
C ILE A 71 12.15 -5.94 -0.82
N LEU A 72 13.05 -5.94 0.16
CA LEU A 72 13.18 -7.05 1.11
C LEU A 72 11.90 -7.29 1.91
N ALA A 73 11.26 -6.23 2.41
CA ALA A 73 10.01 -6.33 3.15
C ALA A 73 8.86 -6.89 2.27
N SER A 74 8.73 -6.38 1.04
CA SER A 74 7.71 -6.84 0.09
C SER A 74 7.93 -8.28 -0.36
N THR A 75 9.17 -8.67 -0.65
CA THR A 75 9.52 -10.05 -1.00
C THR A 75 9.25 -11.00 0.16
N THR A 76 9.60 -10.61 1.38
CA THR A 76 9.34 -11.43 2.57
C THR A 76 7.83 -11.63 2.78
N PHE A 77 7.05 -10.56 2.66
CA PHE A 77 5.58 -10.63 2.74
C PHE A 77 4.98 -11.50 1.62
N ALA A 78 5.49 -11.36 0.39
CA ALA A 78 5.07 -12.17 -0.75
C ALA A 78 5.39 -13.66 -0.55
N LEU A 79 6.53 -14.00 0.04
CA LEU A 79 6.89 -15.39 0.34
C LEU A 79 6.00 -15.98 1.43
N ILE A 80 5.76 -15.23 2.51
CA ILE A 80 4.89 -15.66 3.61
C ILE A 80 3.48 -15.97 3.13
N LEU A 81 2.92 -15.16 2.24
CA LEU A 81 1.58 -15.38 1.68
C LEU A 81 1.57 -16.34 0.48
N GLY A 82 2.58 -16.27 -0.38
CA GLY A 82 2.65 -17.04 -1.62
C GLY A 82 2.87 -18.53 -1.39
N ILE A 83 3.77 -18.89 -0.47
CA ILE A 83 4.08 -20.30 -0.17
C ILE A 83 2.84 -21.08 0.29
N PRO A 84 2.05 -20.65 1.30
CA PRO A 84 0.84 -21.37 1.70
C PRO A 84 -0.22 -21.38 0.58
N THR A 85 -0.34 -20.30 -0.20
CA THR A 85 -1.29 -20.24 -1.33
C THR A 85 -0.97 -21.29 -2.40
N LEU A 86 0.31 -21.51 -2.70
CA LEU A 86 0.75 -22.56 -3.64
C LEU A 86 0.45 -23.97 -3.12
N ARG A 87 0.56 -24.18 -1.79
CA ARG A 87 0.27 -25.47 -1.15
C ARG A 87 -1.22 -25.80 -1.13
N LEU A 88 -2.10 -24.79 -1.13
CA LEU A 88 -3.55 -24.97 -1.15
C LEU A 88 -4.12 -25.27 -2.54
N ARG A 89 -3.40 -24.95 -3.63
CA ARG A 89 -3.81 -25.26 -5.01
C ARG A 89 -3.42 -26.68 -5.46
N SER A 90 -2.78 -27.44 -4.58
CA SER A 90 -2.35 -28.82 -4.91
C SER A 90 -3.49 -29.85 -4.76
N ASP A 91 -4.71 -29.38 -4.49
CA ASP A 91 -5.98 -30.09 -4.52
C ASP A 91 -6.89 -29.42 -5.58
#